data_AF-A0A819X7U0-F1
#
_entry.id   AF-A0A819X7U0-F1
#
_cell.length_a   1.000
_cell.length_b   1.000
_cell.length_c   1.000
_cell.angle_alpha   90.00
_cell.angle_beta   90.00
_cell.angle_gamma   90.00
#
_symmetry.space_group_name_H-M   'P 1'
#
loop_
_entity.id
_entity.type
_entity.pdbx_description
1 polymer ?
#
loop_
_entity_poly.entity_id
_entity_poly.type
_entity_poly.pdbx_seq_one_letter_code
_entity_poly.pdbx_strand_id
1 'polypeptide(L)'
;HTSTQNKIRKRASKKESNSLNDQRTTTITENVQNKPEVNTKATCAEIFTNANNLFNEFINELDNLCANWKELPIEQLLNIFPDIGSVETDMKILKEFLQADVLPYLHIIFKFWKNRKYLHDVSFGFNDLHERFHISSNTDLKKIFFDLIEINNKTISSECYDKYQRYIITIENVYSTNILNLCAELNVSKELIHFLDNLTTTDADNLLEAVNDWDETLISTKSVIDFVKLKTFFTHAYTSIEEIHSYKTELLFQDVAQCFDIIFKDDDFKNVIGLFETCSQSVAGIKHLYLELTNKEQSKRRCIMDIMSHSLLHFIKNPSSERLFDVQIKSKNLTFDDLSELRDRARLIGYSNTHNKNQDHYLEIQKLESFVELVGVIEGILKNLSSLYTAGFPTVTDIIYNQDVTCNEGNYDNLRQLYKTLEEKLELWEQQLCVMY
;
A
#
# COMPACT_ATOMS: atom_id res chain seq x y z
N HIS A 1 23.32 20.41 -50.93
CA HIS A 1 23.90 21.24 -49.86
C HIS A 1 23.61 20.54 -48.52
N THR A 2 24.49 19.77 -47.86
CA THR A 2 25.79 20.14 -47.24
C THR A 2 25.71 21.41 -46.39
N SER A 3 26.12 21.53 -45.12
CA SER A 3 26.52 20.59 -44.03
C SER A 3 26.62 21.45 -42.72
N THR A 4 27.08 21.06 -41.51
CA THR A 4 27.82 19.88 -41.03
C THR A 4 27.69 19.72 -39.48
N GLN A 5 27.57 18.48 -38.98
CA GLN A 5 28.26 17.90 -37.80
C GLN A 5 28.23 18.54 -36.38
N ASN A 6 27.69 17.76 -35.44
CA ASN A 6 28.35 17.20 -34.24
C ASN A 6 28.92 18.08 -33.09
N LYS A 7 28.30 17.88 -31.92
CA LYS A 7 28.86 17.25 -30.69
C LYS A 7 30.13 17.84 -29.99
N ILE A 8 29.93 18.08 -28.68
CA ILE A 8 30.70 17.53 -27.53
C ILE A 8 31.82 18.37 -26.83
N ARG A 9 31.55 18.62 -25.52
CA ARG A 9 32.42 18.67 -24.32
C ARG A 9 33.29 19.91 -23.93
N LYS A 10 32.97 20.38 -22.71
CA LYS A 10 33.86 20.63 -21.54
C LYS A 10 34.90 21.78 -21.58
N ARG A 11 34.66 22.85 -20.81
CA ARG A 11 35.18 23.05 -19.41
C ARG A 11 34.93 24.47 -18.86
N ALA A 12 34.08 24.57 -17.82
CA ALA A 12 33.95 25.61 -16.77
C ALA A 12 32.54 25.39 -16.14
N SER A 13 32.28 25.05 -14.87
CA SER A 13 32.95 25.34 -13.58
C SER A 13 33.14 26.85 -13.39
N LYS A 14 32.45 27.55 -12.48
CA LYS A 14 31.99 27.11 -11.14
C LYS A 14 30.95 28.11 -10.58
N LYS A 15 30.01 27.63 -9.73
CA LYS A 15 29.09 28.41 -8.86
C LYS A 15 28.13 29.42 -9.53
N GLU A 16 26.83 29.12 -9.52
CA GLU A 16 25.75 30.04 -9.07
C GLU A 16 24.39 29.33 -9.10
N SER A 17 23.93 28.86 -7.94
CA SER A 17 22.52 28.51 -7.65
C SER A 17 22.43 27.97 -6.20
N ASN A 18 22.07 28.84 -5.25
CA ASN A 18 21.42 28.50 -3.97
C ASN A 18 21.23 29.80 -3.18
N SER A 19 20.02 30.36 -3.24
CA SER A 19 19.49 31.35 -2.30
C SER A 19 18.02 31.02 -2.06
N LEU A 20 17.50 31.39 -0.89
CA LEU A 20 16.17 31.01 -0.36
C LEU A 20 16.06 29.61 0.28
N ASN A 21 16.89 29.36 1.29
CA ASN A 21 16.41 28.82 2.56
C ASN A 21 17.45 29.07 3.66
N ASP A 22 17.22 30.10 4.49
CA ASP A 22 17.78 30.26 5.84
C ASP A 22 17.26 31.59 6.45
N GLN A 23 16.13 31.54 7.13
CA GLN A 23 15.60 32.65 7.94
C GLN A 23 14.99 32.14 9.25
N ARG A 24 15.84 31.74 10.21
CA ARG A 24 15.47 31.73 11.64
C ARG A 24 16.65 31.68 12.62
N THR A 25 17.68 32.49 12.39
CA THR A 25 18.83 32.58 13.32
C THR A 25 19.42 34.00 13.41
N THR A 26 18.62 35.00 13.81
CA THR A 26 19.14 36.36 14.11
C THR A 26 18.22 37.17 15.03
N THR A 27 18.19 36.82 16.32
CA THR A 27 17.85 37.77 17.40
C THR A 27 18.47 37.31 18.72
N ILE A 28 19.59 37.93 19.07
CA ILE A 28 20.13 38.28 20.41
C ILE A 28 21.60 38.61 20.16
N THR A 29 21.88 39.88 19.85
CA THR A 29 23.26 40.39 19.69
C THR A 29 23.36 41.84 20.17
N GLU A 30 22.67 42.15 21.26
CA GLU A 30 22.81 43.42 21.99
C GLU A 30 23.08 43.14 23.48
N ASN A 31 24.32 42.76 23.78
CA ASN A 31 25.02 43.07 25.04
C ASN A 31 26.49 42.61 24.96
N VAL A 32 27.27 43.25 24.09
CA VAL A 32 28.74 43.11 24.06
C VAL A 32 29.38 44.44 24.43
N GLN A 33 29.27 44.79 25.72
CA GLN A 33 30.06 45.87 26.30
C GLN A 33 30.31 45.62 27.80
N ASN A 34 31.15 44.63 28.08
CA ASN A 34 32.12 44.58 29.18
C ASN A 34 32.86 43.23 29.16
N LYS A 35 33.84 43.10 28.26
CA LYS A 35 34.92 42.11 28.44
C LYS A 35 35.95 42.73 29.38
N PRO A 36 36.25 42.15 30.55
CA PRO A 36 37.59 42.27 31.09
C PRO A 36 38.53 41.44 30.19
N GLU A 37 39.60 42.06 29.69
CA GLU A 37 40.69 41.32 29.08
C GLU A 37 41.40 40.51 30.16
N VAL A 38 41.11 39.21 30.24
CA VAL A 38 41.87 38.28 31.08
C VAL A 38 42.58 37.28 30.16
N ASN A 39 43.71 37.72 29.61
CA ASN A 39 44.61 36.88 28.82
C ASN A 39 45.60 36.14 29.74
N THR A 40 45.08 35.38 30.71
CA THR A 40 45.88 34.45 31.50
C THR A 40 45.90 33.11 30.79
N LYS A 41 47.07 32.70 30.30
CA LYS A 41 47.29 31.28 29.96
C LYS A 41 47.14 30.48 31.25
N ALA A 42 46.00 29.82 31.41
CA ALA A 42 45.74 28.96 32.56
C ALA A 42 46.90 27.96 32.67
N THR A 43 47.53 27.94 33.84
CA THR A 43 48.58 26.98 34.17
C THR A 43 47.99 25.58 34.16
N CYS A 44 48.83 24.55 33.92
CA CYS A 44 48.36 23.17 33.99
C CYS A 44 47.72 22.86 35.36
N ALA A 45 48.22 23.48 36.43
CA ALA A 45 47.63 23.38 37.77
C ALA A 45 46.19 23.91 37.82
N GLU A 46 45.93 25.12 37.32
CA GLU A 46 44.56 25.69 37.28
C GLU A 46 43.62 24.85 36.42
N ILE A 47 44.10 24.29 35.30
CA ILE A 47 43.32 23.38 34.46
C ILE A 47 42.96 22.09 35.23
N PHE A 48 43.93 21.48 35.93
CA PHE A 48 43.66 20.31 36.76
C PHE A 48 42.75 20.61 37.96
N THR A 49 42.89 21.76 38.62
CA THR A 49 41.99 22.18 39.71
C THR A 49 40.57 22.38 39.21
N ASN A 50 40.37 23.05 38.07
CA ASN A 50 39.04 23.23 37.49
C ASN A 50 38.41 21.90 37.05
N ALA A 51 39.18 21.00 36.42
CA ALA A 51 38.71 19.68 36.04
C ALA A 51 38.32 18.82 37.26
N ASN A 52 39.10 18.88 38.34
CA ASN A 52 38.81 18.19 39.60
C ASN A 52 37.55 18.77 40.29
N ASN A 53 37.34 20.08 40.25
CA ASN A 53 36.15 20.71 40.80
C ASN A 53 34.89 20.25 40.04
N LEU A 54 34.91 20.30 38.70
CA LEU A 54 33.82 19.81 37.84
C LEU A 54 33.52 18.31 38.09
N PHE A 55 34.56 17.50 38.29
CA PHE A 55 34.38 16.07 38.58
C PHE A 55 33.75 15.82 39.97
N ASN A 56 34.13 16.61 40.98
CA ASN A 56 33.50 16.54 42.31
C ASN A 56 32.06 17.06 42.29
N GLU A 57 31.76 18.11 41.52
CA GLU A 57 30.39 18.58 41.28
C GLU A 57 29.52 17.45 40.67
N PHE A 58 30.02 16.78 39.63
CA PHE A 58 29.34 15.64 39.03
C PHE A 58 29.15 14.45 39.99
N ILE A 59 30.14 14.12 40.83
CA ILE A 59 29.96 13.08 41.87
C ILE A 59 28.85 13.48 42.85
N ASN A 60 28.81 14.74 43.30
CA ASN A 60 27.75 15.22 44.19
C ASN A 60 26.36 15.14 43.53
N GLU A 61 26.27 15.37 42.22
CA GLU A 61 25.02 15.16 41.46
C GLU A 61 24.61 13.68 41.40
N LEU A 62 25.55 12.76 41.21
CA LEU A 62 25.30 11.32 41.25
C LEU A 62 24.87 10.82 42.65
N ASP A 63 25.52 11.30 43.71
CA ASP A 63 25.15 10.98 45.10
C ASP A 63 23.73 11.50 45.43
N ASN A 64 23.43 12.74 45.04
CA ASN A 64 22.09 13.32 45.17
C ASN A 64 21.04 12.54 44.36
N LEU A 65 21.40 12.11 43.14
CA LEU A 65 20.57 11.24 42.32
C LEU A 65 20.29 9.92 43.02
N CYS A 66 21.29 9.23 43.57
CA CYS A 66 21.07 7.99 44.30
C CYS A 66 20.22 8.18 45.56
N ALA A 67 20.44 9.26 46.33
CA ALA A 67 19.66 9.54 47.53
C ALA A 67 18.18 9.84 47.24
N ASN A 68 17.90 10.62 46.19
CA ASN A 68 16.59 11.22 45.96
C ASN A 68 15.85 10.70 44.72
N TRP A 69 16.39 9.70 43.99
CA TRP A 69 15.92 9.28 42.66
C TRP A 69 14.39 9.19 42.55
N LYS A 70 13.70 8.65 43.56
CA LYS A 70 12.25 8.46 43.55
C LYS A 70 11.44 9.72 43.34
N GLU A 71 11.93 10.87 43.82
CA GLU A 71 11.24 12.16 43.80
C GLU A 71 11.73 13.07 42.66
N LEU A 72 12.87 12.74 42.02
CA LEU A 72 13.41 13.53 40.93
C LEU A 72 12.49 13.49 39.70
N PRO A 73 12.15 14.65 39.10
CA PRO A 73 11.59 14.71 37.77
C PRO A 73 12.57 14.14 36.74
N ILE A 74 12.04 13.46 35.73
CA ILE A 74 12.83 12.91 34.62
C ILE A 74 13.80 13.93 34.01
N GLU A 75 13.39 15.19 33.86
CA GLU A 75 14.21 16.27 33.31
C GLU A 75 15.59 16.38 33.98
N GLN A 76 15.67 16.11 35.29
CA GLN A 76 16.93 16.14 36.03
C GLN A 76 17.80 14.91 35.72
N LEU A 77 17.20 13.73 35.54
CA LEU A 77 17.92 12.55 35.06
C LEU A 77 18.47 12.76 33.64
N LEU A 78 17.70 13.40 32.75
CA LEU A 78 18.12 13.71 31.39
C LEU A 78 19.21 14.80 31.33
N ASN A 79 19.28 15.70 32.32
CA ASN A 79 20.37 16.67 32.41
C ASN A 79 21.71 16.01 32.80
N ILE A 80 21.67 15.00 33.69
CA ILE A 80 22.85 14.22 34.09
C ILE A 80 23.26 13.24 32.99
N PHE A 81 22.29 12.68 32.24
CA PHE A 81 22.50 11.77 31.12
C PHE A 81 21.89 12.32 29.80
N PRO A 82 22.52 13.34 29.17
CA PRO A 82 21.95 14.02 28.01
C PRO A 82 21.93 13.18 26.73
N ASP A 83 22.83 12.19 26.59
CA ASP A 83 22.83 11.24 25.47
C ASP A 83 22.21 9.90 25.87
N ILE A 84 20.88 9.81 25.71
CA ILE A 84 20.11 8.59 25.95
C ILE A 84 20.46 7.45 24.98
N GLY A 85 21.16 7.72 23.87
CA GLY A 85 21.72 6.67 23.01
C GLY A 85 22.87 5.94 23.70
N SER A 86 23.74 6.69 24.40
CA SER A 86 24.97 6.21 25.06
C SER A 86 24.77 5.79 26.52
N VAL A 87 23.63 6.10 27.15
CA VAL A 87 23.37 5.89 28.59
C VAL A 87 23.66 4.49 29.13
N GLU A 88 23.52 3.42 28.34
CA GLU A 88 23.91 2.06 28.76
C GLU A 88 25.42 1.87 28.93
N THR A 89 26.22 2.64 28.20
CA THR A 89 27.68 2.69 28.32
C THR A 89 28.06 3.56 29.52
N ASP A 90 27.43 4.73 29.66
CA ASP A 90 27.67 5.65 30.77
C ASP A 90 27.35 4.99 32.12
N MET A 91 26.20 4.31 32.22
CA MET A 91 25.79 3.54 33.40
C MET A 91 26.72 2.33 33.71
N LYS A 92 27.47 1.82 32.73
CA LYS A 92 28.52 0.79 32.98
C LYS A 92 29.79 1.42 33.51
N ILE A 93 30.20 2.57 32.98
CA ILE A 93 31.38 3.33 33.42
C ILE A 93 31.17 3.86 34.84
N LEU A 94 29.99 4.43 35.11
CA LEU A 94 29.64 5.08 36.38
C LEU A 94 29.13 4.10 37.45
N LYS A 95 29.10 2.79 37.17
CA LYS A 95 28.56 1.77 38.07
C LYS A 95 29.20 1.77 39.45
N GLU A 96 30.48 2.12 39.57
CA GLU A 96 31.20 2.18 40.85
C GLU A 96 30.80 3.41 41.70
N PHE A 97 30.22 4.43 41.08
CA PHE A 97 29.73 5.66 41.73
C PHE A 97 28.21 5.63 41.99
N LEU A 98 27.51 4.62 41.49
CA LEU A 98 26.06 4.47 41.65
C LEU A 98 25.73 3.40 42.68
N GLN A 99 24.77 3.69 43.57
CA GLN A 99 24.31 2.72 44.56
C GLN A 99 23.68 1.50 43.87
N ALA A 100 24.10 0.30 44.30
CA ALA A 100 23.82 -0.96 43.60
C ALA A 100 22.33 -1.33 43.59
N ASP A 101 21.55 -0.84 44.56
CA ASP A 101 20.10 -0.97 44.65
C ASP A 101 19.36 0.06 43.80
N VAL A 102 19.93 1.24 43.53
CA VAL A 102 19.34 2.29 42.67
C VAL A 102 19.52 1.96 41.18
N LEU A 103 20.66 1.37 40.81
CA LEU A 103 21.04 1.05 39.43
C LEU A 103 19.95 0.35 38.57
N PRO A 104 19.18 -0.65 39.07
CA PRO A 104 18.15 -1.32 38.28
C PRO A 104 16.96 -0.43 37.93
N TYR A 105 16.56 0.47 38.83
CA TYR A 105 15.44 1.40 38.60
C TYR A 105 15.80 2.40 37.50
N LEU A 106 17.00 2.98 37.58
CA LEU A 106 17.53 3.87 36.55
C LEU A 106 17.63 3.18 35.19
N HIS A 107 18.10 1.93 35.14
CA HIS A 107 18.16 1.16 33.89
C HIS A 107 16.78 0.99 33.23
N ILE A 108 15.73 0.76 34.02
CA ILE A 108 14.35 0.64 33.51
C ILE A 108 13.81 1.98 33.01
N ILE A 109 14.07 3.08 33.73
CA ILE A 109 13.70 4.45 33.30
C ILE A 109 14.43 4.85 32.01
N PHE A 110 15.72 4.56 31.89
CA PHE A 110 16.49 4.85 30.67
C PHE A 110 16.11 3.94 29.49
N LYS A 111 15.78 2.66 29.75
CA LYS A 111 15.19 1.76 28.73
C LYS A 111 13.87 2.32 28.21
N PHE A 112 13.01 2.86 29.08
CA PHE A 112 11.80 3.57 28.65
C PHE A 112 12.15 4.74 27.74
N TRP A 113 13.02 5.67 28.17
CA TRP A 113 13.31 6.88 27.39
C TRP A 113 13.95 6.59 26.04
N LYS A 114 14.88 5.64 25.97
CA LYS A 114 15.50 5.18 24.72
C LYS A 114 14.48 4.64 23.72
N ASN A 115 13.42 3.99 24.21
CA ASN A 115 12.38 3.38 23.38
C ASN A 115 11.06 4.17 23.35
N ARG A 116 11.01 5.39 23.91
CA ARG A 116 9.76 6.13 24.16
C ARG A 116 8.92 6.32 22.90
N LYS A 117 9.56 6.66 21.78
CA LYS A 117 8.87 6.80 20.48
C LYS A 117 8.18 5.49 20.10
N TYR A 118 8.93 4.38 20.06
CA TYR A 118 8.39 3.06 19.75
C TYR A 118 7.24 2.69 20.70
N LEU A 119 7.39 2.90 22.01
CA LEU A 119 6.33 2.61 22.99
C LEU A 119 5.07 3.46 22.77
N HIS A 120 5.20 4.73 22.38
CA HIS A 120 4.07 5.55 21.95
C HIS A 120 3.44 4.99 20.67
N ASP A 121 4.24 4.61 19.67
CA ASP A 121 3.75 4.04 18.41
C ASP A 121 2.97 2.72 18.65
N VAL A 122 3.48 1.82 19.51
CA VAL A 122 2.76 0.62 19.98
C VAL A 122 1.44 1.00 20.66
N SER A 123 1.46 2.00 21.54
CA SER A 123 0.28 2.42 22.32
C SER A 123 -0.83 3.00 21.44
N PHE A 124 -0.47 3.75 20.40
CA PHE A 124 -1.44 4.25 19.42
C PHE A 124 -1.95 3.14 18.49
N GLY A 125 -1.09 2.24 18.02
CA GLY A 125 -1.52 1.11 17.19
C GLY A 125 -2.43 0.10 17.92
N PHE A 126 -2.23 -0.07 19.24
CA PHE A 126 -3.18 -0.80 20.09
C PHE A 126 -4.56 -0.14 20.09
N ASN A 127 -4.63 1.19 20.20
CA ASN A 127 -5.90 1.92 20.14
C ASN A 127 -6.55 1.80 18.75
N ASP A 128 -5.77 1.94 17.67
CA ASP A 128 -6.26 1.75 16.30
C ASP A 128 -6.85 0.33 16.09
N LEU A 129 -6.20 -0.72 16.61
CA LEU A 129 -6.73 -2.10 16.61
C LEU A 129 -7.99 -2.25 17.47
N HIS A 130 -8.00 -1.63 18.66
CA HIS A 130 -9.13 -1.67 19.57
C HIS A 130 -10.37 -1.04 18.94
N GLU A 131 -10.23 0.11 18.28
CA GLU A 131 -11.34 0.78 17.60
C GLU A 131 -11.81 -0.04 16.39
N ARG A 132 -10.87 -0.51 15.56
CA ARG A 132 -11.12 -1.29 14.34
C ARG A 132 -11.93 -2.57 14.57
N PHE A 133 -11.61 -3.33 15.61
CA PHE A 133 -12.25 -4.63 15.88
C PHE A 133 -13.26 -4.59 17.03
N HIS A 134 -13.62 -3.38 17.50
CA HIS A 134 -14.53 -3.16 18.63
C HIS A 134 -14.19 -4.04 19.85
N ILE A 135 -12.89 -4.13 20.16
CA ILE A 135 -12.37 -5.01 21.21
C ILE A 135 -13.06 -4.69 22.54
N SER A 136 -13.50 -5.73 23.24
CA SER A 136 -14.12 -5.61 24.56
C SER A 136 -13.09 -5.02 25.53
N SER A 137 -13.44 -3.87 26.11
CA SER A 137 -12.50 -3.04 26.84
C SER A 137 -12.07 -3.67 28.17
N ASN A 138 -10.97 -4.40 28.15
CA ASN A 138 -10.18 -4.62 29.36
C ASN A 138 -9.64 -3.25 29.82
N THR A 139 -10.25 -2.71 30.87
CA THR A 139 -9.94 -1.38 31.42
C THR A 139 -8.47 -1.22 31.80
N ASP A 140 -7.83 -2.31 32.20
CA ASP A 140 -6.44 -2.29 32.65
C ASP A 140 -5.46 -2.16 31.47
N LEU A 141 -5.72 -2.85 30.34
CA LEU A 141 -4.89 -2.73 29.14
C LEU A 141 -4.90 -1.30 28.58
N LYS A 142 -6.09 -0.72 28.40
CA LYS A 142 -6.25 0.68 27.95
C LYS A 142 -5.51 1.64 28.88
N LYS A 143 -5.65 1.45 30.19
CA LYS A 143 -4.98 2.28 31.19
C LYS A 143 -3.46 2.17 31.10
N ILE A 144 -2.90 0.98 30.89
CA ILE A 144 -1.44 0.79 30.76
C ILE A 144 -0.88 1.59 29.57
N PHE A 145 -1.51 1.51 28.39
CA PHE A 145 -1.06 2.26 27.21
C PHE A 145 -1.24 3.78 27.39
N PHE A 146 -2.34 4.22 28.01
CA PHE A 146 -2.55 5.63 28.35
C PHE A 146 -1.51 6.15 29.36
N ASP A 147 -1.27 5.39 30.44
CA ASP A 147 -0.29 5.69 31.49
C ASP A 147 1.11 5.93 30.87
N LEU A 148 1.51 5.14 29.86
CA LEU A 148 2.78 5.32 29.14
C LEU A 148 2.85 6.61 28.32
N ILE A 149 1.79 6.95 27.56
CA ILE A 149 1.76 8.14 26.71
C ILE A 149 1.87 9.43 27.55
N GLU A 150 1.30 9.43 28.76
CA GLU A 150 1.39 10.56 29.69
C GLU A 150 2.80 10.82 30.23
N ILE A 151 3.69 9.81 30.25
CA ILE A 151 5.04 9.97 30.80
C ILE A 151 5.78 11.04 30.00
N ASN A 152 6.24 12.08 30.70
CA ASN A 152 6.89 13.25 30.13
C ASN A 152 8.05 13.71 31.04
N ASN A 153 8.78 14.75 30.62
CA ASN A 153 9.98 15.21 31.34
C ASN A 153 9.70 15.67 32.78
N LYS A 154 8.46 16.05 33.12
CA LYS A 154 8.05 16.44 34.47
C LYS A 154 7.51 15.29 35.31
N THR A 155 7.29 14.12 34.71
CA THR A 155 6.90 12.91 35.44
C THR A 155 7.99 12.57 36.46
N ILE A 156 7.56 12.16 37.64
CA ILE A 156 8.47 11.78 38.72
C ILE A 156 9.04 10.39 38.42
N SER A 157 10.33 10.17 38.72
CA SER A 157 11.04 8.95 38.32
C SER A 157 10.43 7.66 38.88
N SER A 158 9.91 7.66 40.12
CA SER A 158 9.17 6.52 40.67
C SER A 158 7.88 6.21 39.91
N GLU A 159 7.13 7.24 39.51
CA GLU A 159 5.91 7.09 38.68
C GLU A 159 6.26 6.53 37.29
N CYS A 160 7.32 7.05 36.66
CA CYS A 160 7.84 6.54 35.38
C CYS A 160 8.23 5.06 35.48
N TYR A 161 8.93 4.68 36.55
CA TYR A 161 9.31 3.30 36.83
C TYR A 161 8.06 2.41 37.01
N ASP A 162 7.12 2.79 37.88
CA ASP A 162 5.93 1.97 38.18
C ASP A 162 5.03 1.79 36.94
N LYS A 163 4.84 2.85 36.15
CA LYS A 163 4.06 2.80 34.90
C LYS A 163 4.73 1.89 33.85
N TYR A 164 6.03 2.04 33.61
CA TYR A 164 6.73 1.19 32.63
C TYR A 164 6.92 -0.26 33.11
N GLN A 165 7.15 -0.48 34.40
CA GLN A 165 7.24 -1.82 34.98
C GLN A 165 5.91 -2.60 34.84
N ARG A 166 4.77 -1.91 34.98
CA ARG A 166 3.44 -2.49 34.70
C ARG A 166 3.29 -2.90 33.23
N TYR A 167 3.73 -2.04 32.30
CA TYR A 167 3.77 -2.41 30.88
C TYR A 167 4.66 -3.63 30.61
N ILE A 168 5.86 -3.71 31.20
CA ILE A 168 6.75 -4.86 31.00
C ILE A 168 6.06 -6.16 31.43
N ILE A 169 5.45 -6.16 32.63
CA ILE A 169 4.84 -7.36 33.22
C ILE A 169 3.58 -7.79 32.45
N THR A 170 2.72 -6.85 32.07
CA THR A 170 1.39 -7.15 31.50
C THR A 170 1.38 -7.19 29.97
N ILE A 171 2.32 -6.53 29.30
CA ILE A 171 2.38 -6.39 27.83
C ILE A 171 3.66 -7.02 27.26
N GLU A 172 4.84 -6.50 27.61
CA GLU A 172 6.12 -6.90 26.98
C GLU A 172 6.45 -8.40 27.19
N ASN A 173 6.10 -8.94 28.36
CA ASN A 173 6.30 -10.35 28.70
C ASN A 173 5.15 -11.28 28.23
N VAL A 174 4.05 -10.74 27.71
CA VAL A 174 2.81 -11.49 27.40
C VAL A 174 2.59 -11.61 25.89
N TYR A 175 2.86 -10.55 25.13
CA TYR A 175 2.68 -10.52 23.68
C TYR A 175 4.01 -10.68 22.94
N SER A 176 3.99 -11.32 21.77
CA SER A 176 5.20 -11.52 20.99
C SER A 176 5.77 -10.19 20.48
N THR A 177 7.09 -10.13 20.27
CA THR A 177 7.76 -8.97 19.66
C THR A 177 7.17 -8.64 18.28
N ASN A 178 6.64 -9.63 17.54
CA ASN A 178 5.99 -9.41 16.26
C ASN A 178 4.67 -8.65 16.42
N ILE A 179 3.86 -8.96 17.44
CA ILE A 179 2.62 -8.23 17.74
C ILE A 179 2.92 -6.78 18.16
N LEU A 180 3.94 -6.57 19.00
CA LEU A 180 4.33 -5.21 19.41
C LEU A 180 4.85 -4.40 18.22
N ASN A 181 5.71 -5.00 17.37
CA ASN A 181 6.18 -4.36 16.14
C ASN A 181 5.03 -4.08 15.16
N LEU A 182 4.07 -5.00 15.02
CA LEU A 182 2.87 -4.76 14.20
C LEU A 182 2.06 -3.57 14.73
N CYS A 183 1.87 -3.45 16.05
CA CYS A 183 1.19 -2.30 16.64
C CYS A 183 1.95 -1.00 16.34
N ALA A 184 3.27 -0.97 16.49
CA ALA A 184 4.08 0.20 16.12
C ALA A 184 3.91 0.56 14.63
N GLU A 185 3.97 -0.42 13.73
CA GLU A 185 3.81 -0.21 12.30
C GLU A 185 2.40 0.24 11.90
N LEU A 186 1.34 -0.22 12.59
CA LEU A 186 -0.02 0.29 12.37
C LEU A 186 -0.10 1.80 12.66
N ASN A 187 0.62 2.31 13.67
CA ASN A 187 0.68 3.75 13.94
C ASN A 187 1.57 4.53 12.98
N VAL A 188 2.73 3.97 12.60
CA VAL A 188 3.71 4.64 11.72
C VAL A 188 3.21 4.67 10.27
N SER A 189 2.60 3.59 9.80
CA SER A 189 2.25 3.35 8.40
C SER A 189 0.76 3.57 8.07
N LYS A 190 0.09 4.52 8.75
CA LYS A 190 -1.38 4.74 8.62
C LYS A 190 -1.86 4.95 7.18
N GLU A 191 -1.09 5.65 6.33
CA GLU A 191 -1.47 5.85 4.93
C GLU A 191 -1.48 4.54 4.12
N LEU A 192 -0.50 3.66 4.39
CA LEU A 192 -0.40 2.34 3.79
C LEU A 192 -1.53 1.44 4.27
N ILE A 193 -1.78 1.39 5.58
CA ILE A 193 -2.87 0.61 6.18
C ILE A 193 -4.22 1.04 5.62
N HIS A 194 -4.53 2.34 5.65
CA HIS A 194 -5.77 2.86 5.06
C HIS A 194 -5.91 2.48 3.58
N PHE A 195 -4.82 2.45 2.81
CA PHE A 195 -4.90 2.01 1.42
C PHE A 195 -5.15 0.50 1.29
N LEU A 196 -4.43 -0.33 2.04
CA LEU A 196 -4.62 -1.78 2.09
C LEU A 196 -6.06 -2.16 2.48
N ASP A 197 -6.65 -1.46 3.47
CA ASP A 197 -8.01 -1.71 3.94
C ASP A 197 -9.08 -1.44 2.86
N ASN A 198 -8.84 -0.47 1.97
CA ASN A 198 -9.77 -0.08 0.90
C ASN A 198 -9.68 -0.93 -0.37
N LEU A 199 -8.69 -1.83 -0.49
CA LEU A 199 -8.55 -2.72 -1.65
C LEU A 199 -9.25 -4.06 -1.44
N THR A 200 -9.86 -4.60 -2.50
CA THR A 200 -10.28 -6.01 -2.55
C THR A 200 -9.08 -6.94 -2.83
N THR A 201 -9.27 -8.25 -2.71
CA THR A 201 -8.28 -9.24 -3.20
C THR A 201 -8.08 -9.11 -4.70
N THR A 202 -9.17 -8.95 -5.46
CA THR A 202 -9.13 -8.76 -6.92
C THR A 202 -8.36 -7.50 -7.33
N ASP A 203 -8.42 -6.41 -6.56
CA ASP A 203 -7.59 -5.22 -6.83
C ASP A 203 -6.09 -5.52 -6.66
N ALA A 204 -5.72 -6.34 -5.66
CA ALA A 204 -4.35 -6.78 -5.46
C ALA A 204 -3.86 -7.72 -6.57
N ASP A 205 -4.72 -8.62 -7.05
CA ASP A 205 -4.42 -9.50 -8.19
C ASP A 205 -4.22 -8.69 -9.49
N ASN A 206 -5.09 -7.71 -9.77
CA ASN A 206 -4.94 -6.79 -10.91
C ASN A 206 -3.62 -5.99 -10.82
N LEU A 207 -3.16 -5.62 -9.62
CA LEU A 207 -1.88 -4.94 -9.41
C LEU A 207 -0.68 -5.85 -9.73
N LEU A 208 -0.76 -7.16 -9.41
CA LEU A 208 0.26 -8.14 -9.82
C LEU A 208 0.26 -8.40 -11.33
N GLU A 209 -0.93 -8.54 -11.94
CA GLU A 209 -1.09 -8.73 -13.39
C GLU A 209 -0.45 -7.56 -14.16
N ALA A 210 -0.80 -6.32 -13.80
CA ALA A 210 -0.27 -5.11 -14.42
C ALA A 210 1.26 -4.98 -14.36
N VAL A 211 1.90 -5.56 -13.34
CA VAL A 211 3.37 -5.54 -13.18
C VAL A 211 4.07 -6.55 -14.11
N ASN A 212 3.37 -7.58 -14.59
CA ASN A 212 3.91 -8.49 -15.61
C ASN A 212 3.84 -7.87 -17.01
N ASP A 213 2.86 -7.01 -17.27
CA ASP A 213 2.62 -6.38 -18.58
C ASP A 213 3.37 -5.04 -18.79
N TRP A 214 3.98 -4.47 -17.73
CA TRP A 214 4.54 -3.12 -17.76
C TRP A 214 6.08 -3.11 -17.72
N ASP A 215 6.69 -3.14 -18.92
CA ASP A 215 8.16 -3.11 -19.12
C ASP A 215 8.86 -1.83 -18.58
N GLU A 216 8.15 -0.70 -18.42
CA GLU A 216 8.75 0.58 -17.98
C GLU A 216 7.89 1.28 -16.90
N THR A 217 8.27 1.16 -15.62
CA THR A 217 7.72 2.04 -14.56
C THR A 217 8.73 2.51 -13.51
N LEU A 218 8.33 3.57 -12.80
CA LEU A 218 8.98 4.14 -11.62
C LEU A 218 8.92 3.25 -10.37
N ILE A 219 8.14 2.17 -10.39
CA ILE A 219 7.87 1.31 -9.23
C ILE A 219 8.53 -0.04 -9.49
N SER A 220 9.27 -0.56 -8.52
CA SER A 220 9.88 -1.89 -8.68
C SER A 220 8.81 -2.99 -8.62
N THR A 221 8.93 -4.03 -9.46
CA THR A 221 8.11 -5.26 -9.37
C THR A 221 8.07 -5.80 -7.94
N LYS A 222 9.22 -5.74 -7.24
CA LYS A 222 9.32 -6.14 -5.84
C LYS A 222 8.40 -5.31 -4.93
N SER A 223 8.32 -3.99 -5.10
CA SER A 223 7.46 -3.13 -4.28
C SER A 223 5.99 -3.55 -4.34
N VAL A 224 5.51 -3.99 -5.52
CA VAL A 224 4.13 -4.45 -5.68
C VAL A 224 3.94 -5.86 -5.13
N ILE A 225 4.92 -6.76 -5.29
CA ILE A 225 4.89 -8.10 -4.66
C ILE A 225 4.89 -7.99 -3.13
N ASP A 226 5.77 -7.17 -2.56
CA ASP A 226 5.83 -6.88 -1.12
C ASP A 226 4.49 -6.32 -0.61
N PHE A 227 3.86 -5.42 -1.39
CA PHE A 227 2.56 -4.82 -1.09
C PHE A 227 1.41 -5.84 -1.11
N VAL A 228 1.34 -6.68 -2.13
CA VAL A 228 0.28 -7.70 -2.22
C VAL A 228 0.48 -8.78 -1.15
N LYS A 229 1.71 -9.19 -0.85
CA LYS A 229 2.00 -10.06 0.30
C LYS A 229 1.51 -9.46 1.62
N LEU A 230 1.68 -8.14 1.82
CA LEU A 230 1.18 -7.44 2.99
C LEU A 230 -0.37 -7.35 3.00
N LYS A 231 -1.02 -7.17 1.84
CA LYS A 231 -2.48 -7.25 1.73
C LYS A 231 -3.01 -8.65 2.07
N THR A 232 -2.39 -9.71 1.57
CA THR A 232 -2.78 -11.10 1.87
C THR A 232 -2.63 -11.41 3.35
N PHE A 233 -1.54 -10.97 3.99
CA PHE A 233 -1.33 -11.08 5.44
C PHE A 233 -2.51 -10.48 6.25
N PHE A 234 -2.90 -9.24 5.93
CA PHE A 234 -4.03 -8.59 6.59
C PHE A 234 -5.37 -9.25 6.27
N THR A 235 -5.60 -9.68 5.03
CA THR A 235 -6.82 -10.41 4.66
C THR A 235 -6.96 -11.70 5.47
N HIS A 236 -5.91 -12.52 5.57
CA HIS A 236 -5.94 -13.74 6.39
C HIS A 236 -6.20 -13.42 7.87
N ALA A 237 -5.60 -12.36 8.40
CA ALA A 237 -5.80 -11.95 9.79
C ALA A 237 -7.24 -11.49 10.04
N TYR A 238 -7.81 -10.69 9.15
CA TYR A 238 -9.16 -10.15 9.31
C TYR A 238 -10.21 -11.26 9.18
N THR A 239 -10.09 -12.16 8.21
CA THR A 239 -10.95 -13.36 8.12
C THR A 239 -10.86 -14.19 9.40
N SER A 240 -9.66 -14.42 9.93
CA SER A 240 -9.49 -15.16 11.21
C SER A 240 -10.16 -14.46 12.40
N ILE A 241 -10.14 -13.12 12.44
CA ILE A 241 -10.77 -12.33 13.52
C ILE A 241 -12.29 -12.30 13.36
N GLU A 242 -12.80 -12.15 12.13
CA GLU A 242 -14.23 -12.21 11.80
C GLU A 242 -14.84 -13.58 12.14
N GLU A 243 -14.11 -14.67 11.88
CA GLU A 243 -14.50 -16.01 12.31
C GLU A 243 -14.68 -16.09 13.83
N ILE A 244 -13.75 -15.56 14.63
CA ILE A 244 -13.91 -15.48 16.10
C ILE A 244 -15.15 -14.67 16.48
N HIS A 245 -15.35 -13.53 15.83
CA HIS A 245 -16.49 -12.64 16.09
C HIS A 245 -17.84 -13.30 15.77
N SER A 246 -17.88 -14.32 14.90
CA SER A 246 -19.10 -15.07 14.57
C SER A 246 -19.62 -15.98 15.70
N TYR A 247 -18.76 -16.40 16.64
CA TYR A 247 -19.11 -17.31 17.73
C TYR A 247 -18.79 -16.80 19.14
N LYS A 248 -18.07 -15.68 19.29
CA LYS A 248 -17.69 -15.10 20.58
C LYS A 248 -18.26 -13.69 20.75
N THR A 249 -19.11 -13.50 21.75
CA THR A 249 -19.79 -12.22 22.04
C THR A 249 -18.84 -11.08 22.45
N GLU A 250 -17.69 -11.42 23.05
CA GLU A 250 -16.69 -10.46 23.51
C GLU A 250 -15.31 -10.82 22.96
N LEU A 251 -14.79 -9.98 22.07
CA LEU A 251 -13.47 -10.13 21.46
C LEU A 251 -12.43 -9.41 22.32
N LEU A 252 -11.42 -10.12 22.82
CA LEU A 252 -10.33 -9.57 23.62
C LEU A 252 -9.10 -9.32 22.74
N PHE A 253 -8.23 -8.40 23.15
CA PHE A 253 -6.97 -8.15 22.43
C PHE A 253 -6.08 -9.39 22.32
N GLN A 254 -6.16 -10.32 23.28
CA GLN A 254 -5.46 -11.60 23.21
C GLN A 254 -5.95 -12.49 22.05
N ASP A 255 -7.24 -12.46 21.71
CA ASP A 255 -7.78 -13.22 20.57
C ASP A 255 -7.22 -12.65 19.25
N VAL A 256 -7.28 -11.32 19.10
CA VAL A 256 -6.73 -10.59 17.92
C VAL A 256 -5.22 -10.84 17.77
N ALA A 257 -4.47 -10.75 18.87
CA ALA A 257 -3.04 -11.03 18.87
C ALA A 257 -2.74 -12.49 18.46
N GLN A 258 -3.56 -13.46 18.89
CA GLN A 258 -3.39 -14.85 18.50
C GLN A 258 -3.62 -15.09 17.00
N CYS A 259 -4.59 -14.43 16.37
CA CYS A 259 -4.78 -14.51 14.91
C CYS A 259 -3.50 -14.09 14.17
N PHE A 260 -2.93 -12.93 14.52
CA PHE A 260 -1.68 -12.46 13.92
C PHE A 260 -0.48 -13.37 14.26
N ASP A 261 -0.34 -13.83 15.50
CA ASP A 261 0.76 -14.73 15.93
C ASP A 261 0.70 -16.13 15.28
N ILE A 262 -0.47 -16.57 14.81
CA ILE A 262 -0.60 -17.79 13.99
C ILE A 262 -0.06 -17.52 12.59
N ILE A 263 -0.49 -16.42 11.96
CA ILE A 263 -0.10 -16.07 10.59
C ILE A 263 1.39 -15.70 10.49
N PHE A 264 1.97 -15.07 11.52
CA PHE A 264 3.42 -14.80 11.59
C PHE A 264 4.31 -16.05 11.64
N LYS A 265 3.74 -17.25 11.87
CA LYS A 265 4.48 -18.53 11.85
C LYS A 265 4.46 -19.21 10.48
N ASP A 266 3.67 -18.70 9.54
CA ASP A 266 3.68 -19.16 8.16
C ASP A 266 4.98 -18.73 7.47
N ASP A 267 5.62 -19.66 6.75
CA ASP A 267 6.82 -19.35 5.97
C ASP A 267 6.50 -18.34 4.86
N ASP A 268 5.27 -18.33 4.33
CA ASP A 268 4.82 -17.36 3.34
C ASP A 268 4.79 -15.93 3.89
N PHE A 269 4.64 -15.74 5.21
CA PHE A 269 4.63 -14.43 5.88
C PHE A 269 5.92 -14.09 6.63
N LYS A 270 7.00 -14.83 6.35
CA LYS A 270 8.34 -14.51 6.86
C LYS A 270 8.75 -13.08 6.47
N ASN A 271 9.28 -12.36 7.47
CA ASN A 271 9.73 -10.97 7.41
C ASN A 271 8.64 -9.92 7.02
N VAL A 272 7.35 -10.19 7.21
CA VAL A 272 6.26 -9.24 6.88
C VAL A 272 6.45 -7.84 7.50
N ILE A 273 6.96 -7.73 8.74
CA ILE A 273 7.27 -6.43 9.37
C ILE A 273 8.23 -5.59 8.50
N GLY A 274 9.22 -6.21 7.87
CA GLY A 274 10.17 -5.51 6.99
C GLY A 274 9.58 -5.02 5.66
N LEU A 275 8.36 -5.44 5.32
CA LEU A 275 7.67 -4.97 4.11
C LEU A 275 6.99 -3.62 4.31
N PHE A 276 6.72 -3.22 5.56
CA PHE A 276 6.07 -1.94 5.85
C PHE A 276 6.91 -0.75 5.35
N GLU A 277 8.23 -0.79 5.54
CA GLU A 277 9.12 0.28 5.07
C GLU A 277 9.11 0.39 3.52
N THR A 278 9.30 -0.72 2.79
CA THR A 278 9.30 -0.70 1.32
C THR A 278 7.94 -0.33 0.73
N CYS A 279 6.86 -0.83 1.34
CA CYS A 279 5.49 -0.52 0.92
C CYS A 279 5.13 0.94 1.22
N SER A 280 5.46 1.48 2.39
CA SER A 280 5.19 2.88 2.76
C SER A 280 5.97 3.86 1.87
N GLN A 281 7.23 3.56 1.53
CA GLN A 281 8.00 4.35 0.56
C GLN A 281 7.40 4.30 -0.86
N SER A 282 6.77 3.19 -1.23
CA SER A 282 6.21 2.95 -2.57
C SER A 282 4.72 3.35 -2.70
N VAL A 283 4.03 3.64 -1.59
CA VAL A 283 2.55 3.68 -1.52
C VAL A 283 1.91 4.67 -2.50
N ALA A 284 2.52 5.86 -2.67
CA ALA A 284 2.02 6.88 -3.59
C ALA A 284 2.10 6.41 -5.07
N GLY A 285 3.13 5.67 -5.43
CA GLY A 285 3.26 5.05 -6.75
C GLY A 285 2.22 3.96 -6.95
N ILE A 286 2.05 3.05 -5.99
CA ILE A 286 1.09 1.94 -6.09
C ILE A 286 -0.35 2.48 -6.16
N LYS A 287 -0.67 3.58 -5.45
CA LYS A 287 -1.94 4.30 -5.60
C LYS A 287 -2.15 4.87 -7.01
N HIS A 288 -1.11 5.43 -7.64
CA HIS A 288 -1.20 5.92 -9.02
C HIS A 288 -1.48 4.77 -10.01
N LEU A 289 -0.69 3.68 -9.91
CA LEU A 289 -0.88 2.46 -10.68
C LEU A 289 -2.31 1.93 -10.53
N TYR A 290 -2.80 1.81 -9.29
CA TYR A 290 -4.16 1.39 -9.00
C TYR A 290 -5.20 2.27 -9.71
N LEU A 291 -5.10 3.60 -9.57
CA LEU A 291 -6.02 4.54 -10.21
C LEU A 291 -5.97 4.46 -11.74
N GLU A 292 -4.80 4.25 -12.35
CA GLU A 292 -4.68 4.06 -13.80
C GLU A 292 -5.38 2.78 -14.26
N LEU A 293 -5.22 1.67 -13.52
CA LEU A 293 -5.92 0.42 -13.79
C LEU A 293 -7.44 0.57 -13.62
N THR A 294 -7.91 1.17 -12.52
CA THR A 294 -9.33 1.45 -12.30
C THR A 294 -9.90 2.34 -13.41
N ASN A 295 -9.17 3.36 -13.86
CA ASN A 295 -9.60 4.24 -14.95
C ASN A 295 -9.67 3.50 -16.30
N LYS A 296 -8.67 2.66 -16.62
CA LYS A 296 -8.69 1.80 -17.82
C LYS A 296 -9.88 0.83 -17.79
N GLU A 297 -10.13 0.19 -16.65
CA GLU A 297 -11.27 -0.72 -16.45
C GLU A 297 -12.62 -0.01 -16.59
N GLN A 298 -12.79 1.14 -15.94
CA GLN A 298 -14.00 1.94 -16.10
C GLN A 298 -14.17 2.41 -17.56
N SER A 299 -13.09 2.72 -18.28
CA SER A 299 -13.13 3.08 -19.69
C SER A 299 -13.61 1.89 -20.56
N LYS A 300 -13.07 0.69 -20.35
CA LYS A 300 -13.52 -0.54 -21.03
C LYS A 300 -14.99 -0.86 -20.73
N ARG A 301 -15.42 -0.78 -19.46
CA ARG A 301 -16.82 -0.96 -19.05
C ARG A 301 -17.76 0.04 -19.72
N ARG A 302 -17.43 1.34 -19.71
CA ARG A 302 -18.21 2.38 -20.41
C ARG A 302 -18.26 2.09 -21.92
N CYS A 303 -17.16 1.64 -22.52
CA CYS A 303 -17.14 1.29 -23.93
C CYS A 303 -18.11 0.16 -24.27
N ILE A 304 -18.16 -0.91 -23.47
CA ILE A 304 -19.13 -2.00 -23.60
C ILE A 304 -20.57 -1.47 -23.47
N MET A 305 -20.85 -0.67 -22.44
CA MET A 305 -22.19 -0.11 -22.21
C MET A 305 -22.66 0.81 -23.35
N ASP A 306 -21.76 1.62 -23.91
CA ASP A 306 -22.06 2.45 -25.08
C ASP A 306 -22.43 1.59 -26.29
N ILE A 307 -21.64 0.55 -26.59
CA ILE A 307 -21.87 -0.38 -27.71
C ILE A 307 -23.23 -1.07 -27.56
N MET A 308 -23.55 -1.51 -26.35
CA MET A 308 -24.83 -2.14 -26.04
C MET A 308 -26.02 -1.17 -26.06
N SER A 309 -25.79 0.13 -25.83
CA SER A 309 -26.85 1.13 -25.92
C SER A 309 -27.21 1.45 -27.36
N HIS A 310 -26.22 1.79 -28.19
CA HIS A 310 -26.40 2.28 -29.56
C HIS A 310 -25.12 2.00 -30.37
N SER A 311 -25.13 0.98 -31.21
CA SER A 311 -24.05 0.71 -32.15
C SER A 311 -24.55 0.41 -33.56
N LEU A 312 -23.78 0.87 -34.54
CA LEU A 312 -23.99 0.61 -35.96
C LEU A 312 -22.85 -0.27 -36.45
N LEU A 313 -23.14 -1.55 -36.65
CA LEU A 313 -22.21 -2.58 -37.07
C LEU A 313 -22.21 -2.68 -38.60
N HIS A 314 -21.02 -2.65 -39.18
CA HIS A 314 -20.82 -2.75 -40.62
C HIS A 314 -19.80 -3.86 -40.90
N PHE A 315 -20.20 -4.89 -41.64
CA PHE A 315 -19.28 -5.95 -42.06
C PHE A 315 -18.45 -5.47 -43.26
N ILE A 316 -17.15 -5.75 -43.25
CA ILE A 316 -16.20 -5.33 -44.29
C ILE A 316 -15.44 -6.53 -44.84
N LYS A 317 -15.06 -6.46 -46.11
CA LYS A 317 -14.13 -7.40 -46.75
C LYS A 317 -12.75 -6.75 -46.82
N ASN A 318 -11.76 -7.35 -46.18
CA ASN A 318 -10.37 -6.90 -46.20
C ASN A 318 -9.53 -7.87 -47.06
N PRO A 319 -9.45 -7.66 -48.40
CA PRO A 319 -8.73 -8.57 -49.31
C PRO A 319 -7.20 -8.58 -49.12
N SER A 320 -6.66 -7.78 -48.20
CA SER A 320 -5.23 -7.65 -47.90
C SER A 320 -4.86 -8.07 -46.48
N SER A 321 -5.81 -8.62 -45.71
CA SER A 321 -5.60 -9.15 -44.35
C SER A 321 -5.68 -10.68 -44.34
N GLU A 322 -5.04 -11.32 -43.36
CA GLU A 322 -5.25 -12.75 -43.08
C GLU A 322 -6.72 -13.05 -42.73
N ARG A 323 -7.41 -12.08 -42.10
CA ARG A 323 -8.87 -12.12 -41.93
C ARG A 323 -9.56 -11.44 -43.10
N LEU A 324 -10.08 -12.26 -44.00
CA LEU A 324 -10.69 -11.84 -45.26
C LEU A 324 -12.00 -11.03 -45.05
N PHE A 325 -12.67 -11.24 -43.93
CA PHE A 325 -13.82 -10.47 -43.45
C PHE A 325 -13.60 -10.00 -42.01
N ASP A 326 -14.15 -8.82 -41.68
CA ASP A 326 -14.05 -8.18 -40.38
C ASP A 326 -15.34 -7.37 -40.11
N VAL A 327 -15.51 -6.85 -38.89
CA VAL A 327 -16.61 -5.95 -38.51
C VAL A 327 -16.06 -4.60 -38.06
N GLN A 328 -16.78 -3.52 -38.36
CA GLN A 328 -16.46 -2.18 -37.88
C GLN A 328 -17.67 -1.56 -37.17
N ILE A 329 -17.48 -1.08 -35.94
CA ILE A 329 -18.47 -0.22 -35.27
C ILE A 329 -18.22 1.23 -35.70
N LYS A 330 -19.10 1.76 -36.56
CA LYS A 330 -18.93 3.08 -37.22
C LYS A 330 -18.81 4.26 -36.25
N SER A 331 -19.36 4.17 -35.03
CA SER A 331 -19.28 5.23 -34.03
C SER A 331 -17.93 5.32 -33.30
N LYS A 332 -17.11 4.27 -33.34
CA LYS A 332 -15.85 4.17 -32.56
C LYS A 332 -14.65 3.61 -33.33
N ASN A 333 -14.82 3.18 -34.58
CA ASN A 333 -13.80 2.50 -35.40
C ASN A 333 -13.18 1.24 -34.74
N LEU A 334 -13.98 0.52 -33.94
CA LEU A 334 -13.58 -0.75 -33.33
C LEU A 334 -13.71 -1.89 -34.34
N THR A 335 -12.70 -2.75 -34.38
CA THR A 335 -12.58 -3.97 -35.20
C THR A 335 -13.09 -5.21 -34.44
N PHE A 336 -13.09 -6.40 -35.08
CA PHE A 336 -13.37 -7.64 -34.35
C PHE A 336 -12.35 -7.94 -33.23
N ASP A 337 -11.06 -7.59 -33.38
CA ASP A 337 -10.06 -7.84 -32.34
C ASP A 337 -10.34 -7.02 -31.07
N ASP A 338 -10.68 -5.73 -31.23
CA ASP A 338 -11.09 -4.87 -30.12
C ASP A 338 -12.34 -5.44 -29.40
N LEU A 339 -13.29 -5.97 -30.17
CA LEU A 339 -14.50 -6.60 -29.62
C LEU A 339 -14.20 -7.92 -28.92
N SER A 340 -13.25 -8.71 -29.41
CA SER A 340 -12.80 -9.94 -28.75
C SER A 340 -12.11 -9.64 -27.42
N GLU A 341 -11.24 -8.62 -27.36
CA GLU A 341 -10.60 -8.18 -26.11
C GLU A 341 -11.65 -7.69 -25.09
N LEU A 342 -12.61 -6.85 -25.54
CA LEU A 342 -13.70 -6.39 -24.70
C LEU A 342 -14.60 -7.54 -24.23
N ARG A 343 -14.85 -8.56 -25.07
CA ARG A 343 -15.64 -9.76 -24.71
C ARG A 343 -14.95 -10.54 -23.61
N ASP A 344 -13.65 -10.77 -23.75
CA ASP A 344 -12.91 -11.58 -22.80
C ASP A 344 -12.72 -10.83 -21.47
N ARG A 345 -12.59 -9.48 -21.49
CA ARG A 345 -12.68 -8.68 -20.27
C ARG A 345 -14.10 -8.65 -19.66
N ALA A 346 -15.16 -8.61 -20.47
CA ALA A 346 -16.54 -8.70 -19.99
C ALA A 346 -16.81 -10.03 -19.24
N ARG A 347 -16.28 -11.15 -19.75
CA ARG A 347 -16.30 -12.46 -19.05
C ARG A 347 -15.62 -12.38 -17.69
N LEU A 348 -14.40 -11.84 -17.61
CA LEU A 348 -13.65 -11.67 -16.36
C LEU A 348 -14.39 -10.80 -15.33
N ILE A 349 -15.04 -9.72 -15.77
CA ILE A 349 -15.87 -8.86 -14.91
C ILE A 349 -17.11 -9.61 -14.41
N GLY A 350 -17.73 -10.45 -15.26
CA GLY A 350 -18.86 -11.31 -14.86
C GLY A 350 -18.48 -12.32 -13.78
N TYR A 351 -17.36 -13.04 -13.94
CA TYR A 351 -16.90 -14.03 -12.96
C TYR A 351 -16.51 -13.43 -11.61
N SER A 352 -15.82 -12.29 -11.62
CA SER A 352 -15.31 -11.64 -10.39
C SER A 352 -16.38 -11.02 -9.49
N ASN A 353 -17.56 -10.66 -10.03
CA ASN A 353 -18.56 -9.85 -9.29
C ASN A 353 -19.84 -10.60 -8.89
N THR A 354 -19.84 -11.94 -8.91
CA THR A 354 -21.01 -12.79 -8.58
C THR A 354 -21.59 -12.63 -7.17
N HIS A 355 -20.89 -11.93 -6.27
CA HIS A 355 -21.26 -11.81 -4.85
C HIS A 355 -21.98 -10.49 -4.48
N ASN A 356 -22.03 -9.50 -5.37
CA ASN A 356 -22.65 -8.20 -5.09
C ASN A 356 -24.17 -8.17 -5.39
N LYS A 357 -24.99 -7.96 -4.36
CA LYS A 357 -26.48 -8.07 -4.42
C LYS A 357 -27.22 -6.74 -4.72
N ASN A 358 -26.59 -5.81 -5.43
CA ASN A 358 -27.24 -4.54 -5.78
C ASN A 358 -28.02 -4.64 -7.10
N GLN A 359 -29.21 -4.05 -7.16
CA GLN A 359 -30.12 -4.19 -8.30
C GLN A 359 -29.57 -3.56 -9.60
N ASP A 360 -28.90 -2.40 -9.50
CA ASP A 360 -28.21 -1.77 -10.65
C ASP A 360 -27.02 -2.62 -11.14
N HIS A 361 -26.33 -3.30 -10.21
CA HIS A 361 -25.20 -4.18 -10.50
C HIS A 361 -25.65 -5.46 -11.23
N TYR A 362 -26.85 -5.95 -10.94
CA TYR A 362 -27.46 -7.07 -11.66
C TYR A 362 -27.79 -6.72 -13.12
N LEU A 363 -28.30 -5.50 -13.36
CA LEU A 363 -28.53 -4.96 -14.70
C LEU A 363 -27.22 -4.75 -15.49
N GLU A 364 -26.13 -4.36 -14.82
CA GLU A 364 -24.79 -4.30 -15.42
C GLU A 364 -24.29 -5.69 -15.84
N ILE A 365 -24.41 -6.71 -14.98
CA ILE A 365 -24.01 -8.09 -15.30
C ILE A 365 -24.79 -8.64 -16.50
N GLN A 366 -26.12 -8.47 -16.55
CA GLN A 366 -26.93 -8.91 -17.68
C GLN A 366 -26.51 -8.24 -19.01
N LYS A 367 -26.10 -6.97 -18.98
CA LYS A 367 -25.56 -6.28 -20.17
C LYS A 367 -24.20 -6.80 -20.59
N LEU A 368 -23.33 -7.17 -19.65
CA LEU A 368 -22.05 -7.80 -19.94
C LEU A 368 -22.24 -9.20 -20.56
N GLU A 369 -23.13 -10.01 -20.02
CA GLU A 369 -23.50 -11.33 -20.59
C GLU A 369 -24.07 -11.18 -22.01
N SER A 370 -25.00 -10.24 -22.20
CA SER A 370 -25.59 -9.92 -23.50
C SER A 370 -24.55 -9.44 -24.52
N PHE A 371 -23.53 -8.70 -24.07
CA PHE A 371 -22.39 -8.29 -24.91
C PHE A 371 -21.50 -9.48 -25.29
N VAL A 372 -21.27 -10.43 -24.38
CA VAL A 372 -20.51 -11.65 -24.67
C VAL A 372 -21.22 -12.50 -25.72
N GLU A 373 -22.55 -12.63 -25.63
CA GLU A 373 -23.36 -13.29 -26.67
C GLU A 373 -23.31 -12.54 -28.02
N LEU A 374 -23.45 -11.21 -28.01
CA LEU A 374 -23.36 -10.37 -29.21
C LEU A 374 -22.05 -10.58 -29.98
N VAL A 375 -20.90 -10.54 -29.29
CA VAL A 375 -19.59 -10.76 -29.94
C VAL A 375 -19.46 -12.20 -30.45
N GLY A 376 -20.05 -13.19 -29.78
CA GLY A 376 -20.12 -14.57 -30.26
C GLY A 376 -20.94 -14.72 -31.55
N VAL A 377 -22.06 -14.00 -31.70
CA VAL A 377 -22.84 -13.99 -32.94
C VAL A 377 -22.06 -13.33 -34.08
N ILE A 378 -21.34 -12.24 -33.80
CA ILE A 378 -20.46 -11.57 -34.77
C ILE A 378 -19.34 -12.53 -35.24
N GLU A 379 -18.68 -13.22 -34.32
CA GLU A 379 -17.64 -14.22 -34.63
C GLU A 379 -18.18 -15.32 -35.56
N GLY A 380 -19.38 -15.83 -35.25
CA GLY A 380 -20.09 -16.79 -36.09
C GLY A 380 -20.41 -16.28 -37.50
N ILE A 381 -20.84 -15.02 -37.63
CA ILE A 381 -21.09 -14.39 -38.94
C ILE A 381 -19.80 -14.30 -39.76
N LEU A 382 -18.70 -13.81 -39.16
CA LEU A 382 -17.40 -13.69 -39.83
C LEU A 382 -16.86 -15.05 -40.28
N LYS A 383 -17.04 -16.09 -39.45
CA LYS A 383 -16.70 -17.47 -39.81
C LYS A 383 -17.53 -17.97 -40.98
N ASN A 384 -18.86 -17.83 -40.96
CA ASN A 384 -19.74 -18.32 -42.02
C ASN A 384 -19.51 -17.57 -43.35
N LEU A 385 -19.25 -16.26 -43.32
CA LEU A 385 -18.83 -15.50 -44.51
C LEU A 385 -17.50 -16.03 -45.09
N SER A 386 -16.53 -16.34 -44.22
CA SER A 386 -15.23 -16.89 -44.60
C SER A 386 -15.37 -18.29 -45.23
N SER A 387 -16.18 -19.17 -44.63
CA SER A 387 -16.47 -20.51 -45.15
C SER A 387 -17.18 -20.44 -46.51
N LEU A 388 -18.25 -19.65 -46.63
CA LEU A 388 -18.99 -19.46 -47.89
C LEU A 388 -18.08 -18.95 -49.01
N TYR A 389 -17.19 -18.00 -48.70
CA TYR A 389 -16.23 -17.47 -49.67
C TYR A 389 -15.19 -18.50 -50.10
N THR A 390 -14.69 -19.29 -49.15
CA THR A 390 -13.72 -20.37 -49.41
C THR A 390 -14.34 -21.50 -50.23
N ALA A 391 -15.61 -21.82 -49.98
CA ALA A 391 -16.43 -22.74 -50.77
C ALA A 391 -16.87 -22.16 -52.14
N GLY A 392 -16.45 -20.95 -52.50
CA GLY A 392 -16.72 -20.34 -53.81
C GLY A 392 -18.17 -19.89 -54.02
N PHE A 393 -18.93 -19.61 -52.96
CA PHE A 393 -20.32 -19.15 -53.09
C PHE A 393 -20.39 -17.79 -53.83
N PRO A 394 -21.14 -17.67 -54.94
CA PRO A 394 -20.95 -16.59 -55.91
C PRO A 394 -21.42 -15.20 -55.46
N THR A 395 -22.22 -15.08 -54.39
CA THR A 395 -22.83 -13.80 -53.96
C THR A 395 -22.47 -13.37 -52.53
N VAL A 396 -21.39 -13.90 -51.93
CA VAL A 396 -20.96 -13.53 -50.55
C VAL A 396 -20.74 -12.03 -50.40
N THR A 397 -20.14 -11.38 -51.40
CA THR A 397 -19.90 -9.93 -51.37
C THR A 397 -21.19 -9.11 -51.32
N ASP A 398 -22.25 -9.56 -51.99
CA ASP A 398 -23.50 -8.81 -52.11
C ASP A 398 -24.32 -8.84 -50.81
N ILE A 399 -24.09 -9.85 -49.98
CA ILE A 399 -24.64 -9.97 -48.62
C ILE A 399 -24.01 -8.92 -47.69
N ILE A 400 -22.73 -8.61 -47.89
CA ILE A 400 -21.95 -7.71 -47.03
C ILE A 400 -22.27 -6.23 -47.34
N TYR A 401 -22.32 -5.86 -48.62
CA TYR A 401 -22.46 -4.45 -49.02
C TYR A 401 -23.81 -3.80 -48.68
N ASN A 402 -24.82 -4.56 -48.23
CA ASN A 402 -26.20 -4.10 -48.09
C ASN A 402 -26.74 -4.10 -46.64
N GLN A 403 -25.93 -4.41 -45.62
CA GLN A 403 -26.41 -4.53 -44.24
C GLN A 403 -25.54 -3.78 -43.22
N ASP A 404 -25.88 -2.51 -43.03
CA ASP A 404 -25.65 -1.83 -41.76
C ASP A 404 -26.64 -2.38 -40.72
N VAL A 405 -26.13 -2.97 -39.63
CA VAL A 405 -26.98 -3.54 -38.59
C VAL A 405 -26.90 -2.70 -37.33
N THR A 406 -28.03 -2.10 -36.95
CA THR A 406 -28.20 -1.36 -35.69
C THR A 406 -28.42 -2.34 -34.54
N CYS A 407 -27.60 -2.22 -33.49
CA CYS A 407 -27.87 -2.79 -32.17
C CYS A 407 -28.29 -1.63 -31.25
N ASN A 408 -29.54 -1.68 -30.77
CA ASN A 408 -30.12 -0.68 -29.85
C ASN A 408 -30.58 -1.40 -28.58
N GLU A 409 -30.21 -0.87 -27.42
CA GLU A 409 -30.57 -1.40 -26.09
C GLU A 409 -30.31 -2.91 -25.90
N GLY A 410 -29.29 -3.45 -26.58
CA GLY A 410 -28.96 -4.86 -26.56
C GLY A 410 -29.89 -5.76 -27.38
N ASN A 411 -30.79 -5.21 -28.21
CA ASN A 411 -31.46 -6.01 -29.23
C ASN A 411 -30.54 -6.17 -30.46
N TYR A 412 -30.17 -7.42 -30.74
CA TYR A 412 -29.41 -7.83 -31.92
C TYR A 412 -30.07 -9.03 -32.65
N ASP A 413 -31.40 -9.10 -32.63
CA ASP A 413 -32.17 -10.15 -33.31
C ASP A 413 -31.86 -10.19 -34.82
N ASN A 414 -31.62 -9.03 -35.43
CA ASN A 414 -31.19 -8.91 -36.83
C ASN A 414 -29.84 -9.61 -37.09
N LEU A 415 -28.89 -9.55 -36.15
CA LEU A 415 -27.62 -10.30 -36.26
C LEU A 415 -27.83 -11.80 -36.05
N ARG A 416 -28.69 -12.20 -35.11
CA ARG A 416 -29.07 -13.61 -34.93
C ARG A 416 -29.75 -14.18 -36.18
N GLN A 417 -30.58 -13.39 -36.87
CA GLN A 417 -31.23 -13.76 -38.12
C GLN A 417 -30.23 -13.83 -39.30
N LEU A 418 -29.30 -12.88 -39.40
CA LEU A 418 -28.22 -12.90 -40.38
C LEU A 418 -27.32 -14.13 -40.19
N TYR A 419 -26.91 -14.43 -38.95
CA TYR A 419 -26.14 -15.61 -38.59
C TYR A 419 -26.81 -16.90 -39.11
N LYS A 420 -28.09 -17.12 -38.76
CA LYS A 420 -28.87 -18.29 -39.21
C LYS A 420 -28.99 -18.35 -40.73
N THR A 421 -29.25 -17.21 -41.38
CA THR A 421 -29.37 -17.14 -42.84
C THR A 421 -28.05 -17.49 -43.55
N LEU A 422 -26.91 -17.18 -42.95
CA LEU A 422 -25.59 -17.56 -43.45
C LEU A 422 -25.28 -19.04 -43.20
N GLU A 423 -25.68 -19.57 -42.03
CA GLU A 423 -25.55 -20.98 -41.66
C GLU A 423 -26.36 -21.88 -42.60
N GLU A 424 -27.65 -21.58 -42.81
CA GLU A 424 -28.54 -22.28 -43.76
C GLU A 424 -28.01 -22.22 -45.20
N LYS A 425 -27.46 -21.07 -45.63
CA LYS A 425 -26.84 -20.92 -46.96
C LYS A 425 -25.57 -21.75 -47.11
N LEU A 426 -24.75 -21.84 -46.06
CA LEU A 426 -23.52 -22.62 -46.08
C LEU A 426 -23.84 -24.10 -46.17
N GLU A 427 -24.75 -24.61 -45.32
CA GLU A 427 -25.16 -26.01 -45.35
C GLU A 427 -25.76 -26.40 -46.71
N LEU A 428 -26.67 -25.58 -47.25
CA LEU A 428 -27.27 -25.83 -48.57
C LEU A 428 -26.23 -25.81 -49.70
N TRP A 429 -25.23 -24.93 -49.63
CA TRP A 429 -24.17 -24.85 -50.64
C TRP A 429 -23.20 -26.03 -50.55
N GLU A 430 -22.80 -26.44 -49.35
CA GLU A 430 -21.97 -27.62 -49.13
C GLU A 430 -22.68 -28.90 -49.61
N GLN A 431 -23.99 -29.04 -49.34
CA GLN A 431 -24.80 -30.13 -49.90
C GLN A 431 -24.84 -30.11 -51.43
N GLN A 432 -24.96 -28.94 -52.06
CA GLN A 432 -24.93 -28.81 -53.53
C GLN A 432 -23.56 -29.17 -54.11
N LEU A 433 -22.46 -28.73 -53.48
CA LEU A 433 -21.10 -29.07 -53.90
C LEU A 433 -20.86 -30.59 -53.83
N CYS A 434 -21.27 -31.25 -52.74
CA CYS A 434 -21.19 -32.71 -52.57
C CYS A 434 -22.08 -33.52 -53.53
N VAL A 435 -23.00 -32.89 -54.26
CA VAL A 435 -23.81 -33.50 -55.33
C VAL A 435 -23.21 -33.22 -56.72
N MET A 436 -22.42 -32.14 -56.86
CA MET A 436 -21.77 -31.75 -58.12
C MET A 436 -20.39 -32.38 -58.35
N TYR A 437 -19.68 -32.75 -57.27
CA TYR A 437 -18.30 -33.25 -57.27
C TYR A 437 -18.16 -34.56 -56.49
#